data_AF-A0A7L8D4W6-F1
#
_entry.id   AF-A0A7L8D4W6-F1
#
_cell.length_a   1.000
_cell.length_b   1.000
_cell.length_c   1.000
_cell.angle_alpha   90.00
_cell.angle_beta   90.00
_cell.angle_gamma   90.00
#
_symmetry.space_group_name_H-M   'P 1'
#
loop_
_entity.id
_entity.type
_entity.pdbx_description
1 polymer ?
#
loop_
_entity_poly.entity_id
_entity_poly.type
_entity_poly.pdbx_seq_one_letter_code
_entity_poly.pdbx_strand_id
1 'polypeptide(L)'
;MSRREQNRRETWDALHRAAADLALDGGPAAVTVDAVAARAGVSTRTFFNYFATKEDAIIGFRTPSLSAEAVDAFRIGPADLLERTVRLIFAAFSSVTLPEHVGGRRLALVQRHPELRATFDAHVAAVEALVAPLLAEEIREGLSTFRDLGIAR
;
A
#
# COMPACT_ATOMS: atom_id res chain seq x y z
N MET A 1 16.49 7.09 -12.19
CA MET A 1 15.08 6.93 -12.62
C MET A 1 14.88 7.60 -13.96
N SER A 2 13.98 7.10 -14.83
CA SER A 2 13.70 7.77 -16.11
C SER A 2 12.85 9.04 -15.89
N ARG A 3 12.95 10.04 -16.77
CA ARG A 3 12.13 11.26 -16.72
C ARG A 3 10.62 10.96 -16.75
N ARG A 4 10.22 9.86 -17.41
CA ARG A 4 8.81 9.41 -17.43
C ARG A 4 8.36 8.91 -16.06
N GLU A 5 9.19 8.11 -15.40
CA GLU A 5 8.86 7.58 -14.07
C GLU A 5 8.87 8.70 -13.02
N GLN A 6 9.75 9.68 -13.17
CA GLN A 6 9.75 10.87 -12.33
C GLN A 6 8.48 11.71 -12.51
N ASN A 7 8.11 12.06 -13.75
CA ASN A 7 6.86 12.77 -14.02
C ASN A 7 5.62 12.02 -13.51
N ARG A 8 5.63 10.68 -13.60
CA ARG A 8 4.55 9.83 -13.10
C ARG A 8 4.42 9.92 -11.59
N ARG A 9 5.54 9.90 -10.85
CA ARG A 9 5.56 10.08 -9.40
C ARG A 9 5.10 11.46 -9.00
N GLU A 10 5.63 12.50 -9.63
CA GLU A 10 5.27 13.89 -9.35
C GLU A 10 3.78 14.16 -9.56
N THR A 11 3.21 13.63 -10.66
CA THR A 11 1.77 13.76 -10.94
C THR A 11 0.93 13.03 -9.90
N TRP A 12 1.31 11.81 -9.54
CA TRP A 12 0.63 11.04 -8.50
C TRP A 12 0.67 11.78 -7.15
N ASP A 13 1.83 12.32 -6.76
CA ASP A 13 2.00 13.04 -5.49
C ASP A 13 1.18 14.34 -5.47
N ALA A 14 1.11 15.07 -6.60
CA ALA A 14 0.31 16.29 -6.74
C ALA A 14 -1.19 16.01 -6.57
N LEU A 15 -1.70 14.99 -7.26
CA LEU A 15 -3.09 14.55 -7.17
C LEU A 15 -3.44 14.10 -5.74
N HIS A 16 -2.61 13.26 -5.14
CA HIS A 16 -2.82 12.77 -3.78
C HIS A 16 -2.82 13.91 -2.75
N ARG A 17 -1.84 14.81 -2.83
CA ARG A 17 -1.77 15.98 -1.93
C ARG A 17 -3.01 16.85 -2.05
N ALA A 18 -3.45 17.15 -3.27
CA ALA A 18 -4.67 17.94 -3.51
C ALA A 18 -5.91 17.28 -2.89
N ALA A 19 -6.10 15.96 -3.08
CA ALA A 19 -7.23 15.23 -2.51
C ALA A 19 -7.19 15.20 -0.98
N ALA A 20 -6.02 14.91 -0.40
CA ALA A 20 -5.85 14.86 1.04
C ALA A 20 -6.05 16.21 1.72
N ASP A 21 -5.57 17.31 1.12
CA ASP A 21 -5.76 18.66 1.66
C ASP A 21 -7.26 19.03 1.68
N LEU A 22 -7.97 18.78 0.57
CA LEU A 22 -9.41 19.03 0.49
C LEU A 22 -10.19 18.18 1.52
N ALA A 23 -9.79 16.93 1.72
CA ALA A 23 -10.39 16.06 2.73
C ALA A 23 -10.10 16.53 4.17
N LEU A 24 -8.92 17.08 4.43
CA LEU A 24 -8.57 17.63 5.74
C LEU A 24 -9.36 18.92 6.04
N ASP A 25 -9.63 19.73 5.02
CA ASP A 25 -10.32 21.00 5.16
C ASP A 25 -11.84 20.83 5.31
N GLY A 26 -12.45 19.90 4.56
CA GLY A 26 -13.92 19.78 4.46
C GLY A 26 -14.49 18.36 4.58
N GLY A 27 -13.65 17.39 4.92
CA GLY A 27 -14.02 15.97 4.92
C GLY A 27 -14.11 15.36 3.52
N PRO A 28 -14.29 14.03 3.40
CA PRO A 28 -14.30 13.32 2.11
C PRO A 28 -15.43 13.77 1.17
N ALA A 29 -16.55 14.24 1.72
CA ALA A 29 -17.68 14.74 0.95
C ALA A 29 -17.32 16.01 0.14
N ALA A 30 -16.41 16.85 0.66
CA ALA A 30 -15.97 18.06 -0.02
C ALA A 30 -14.99 17.79 -1.19
N VAL A 31 -14.48 16.57 -1.31
CA VAL A 31 -13.54 16.19 -2.37
C VAL A 31 -14.31 15.80 -3.63
N THR A 32 -13.98 16.44 -4.76
CA THR A 32 -14.47 16.08 -6.09
C THR A 32 -13.29 15.88 -7.04
N VAL A 33 -13.45 15.00 -8.04
CA VAL A 33 -12.40 14.74 -9.05
C VAL A 33 -12.02 16.03 -9.78
N ASP A 34 -12.99 16.89 -10.10
CA ASP A 34 -12.76 18.18 -10.75
C ASP A 34 -11.91 19.11 -9.88
N ALA A 35 -12.22 19.23 -8.58
CA ALA A 35 -11.48 20.08 -7.67
C ALA A 35 -10.04 19.58 -7.48
N VAL A 36 -9.85 18.26 -7.38
CA VAL A 36 -8.53 17.65 -7.27
C VAL A 36 -7.72 17.89 -8.55
N ALA A 37 -8.30 17.60 -9.71
CA ALA A 37 -7.64 17.76 -11.00
C ALA A 37 -7.26 19.23 -11.25
N ALA A 38 -8.16 20.17 -10.96
CA ALA A 38 -7.89 21.60 -11.06
C ALA A 38 -6.75 22.03 -10.13
N ARG A 39 -6.75 21.59 -8.86
CA ARG A 39 -5.70 21.93 -7.88
C ARG A 39 -4.35 21.32 -8.23
N ALA A 40 -4.34 20.14 -8.87
CA ALA A 40 -3.12 19.47 -9.33
C ALA A 40 -2.65 19.94 -10.73
N GLY A 41 -3.41 20.81 -11.41
CA GLY A 41 -3.07 21.31 -12.75
C GLY A 41 -3.14 20.25 -13.86
N VAL A 42 -4.02 19.26 -13.72
CA VAL A 42 -4.19 18.16 -14.69
C VAL A 42 -5.66 17.98 -15.09
N SER A 43 -5.92 17.17 -16.12
CA SER A 43 -7.29 16.84 -16.51
C SER A 43 -7.92 15.77 -15.60
N THR A 44 -9.25 15.69 -15.56
CA THR A 44 -9.97 14.59 -14.88
C THR A 44 -9.63 13.22 -15.48
N ARG A 45 -9.41 13.16 -16.79
CA ARG A 45 -8.88 11.96 -17.46
C ARG A 45 -7.52 11.58 -16.90
N THR A 46 -6.64 12.56 -16.66
CA THR A 46 -5.34 12.32 -16.02
C THR A 46 -5.53 11.79 -14.61
N PHE A 47 -6.44 12.35 -13.81
CA PHE A 47 -6.78 11.82 -12.48
C PHE A 47 -7.08 10.31 -12.54
N PHE A 48 -7.99 9.90 -13.44
CA PHE A 48 -8.39 8.49 -13.56
C PHE A 48 -7.28 7.56 -14.09
N ASN A 49 -6.24 8.11 -14.71
CA ASN A 49 -5.05 7.31 -15.05
C ASN A 49 -4.22 6.93 -13.81
N TYR A 50 -4.41 7.60 -12.66
CA TYR A 50 -3.65 7.37 -11.43
C TYR A 50 -4.50 6.78 -10.29
N PHE A 51 -5.77 7.18 -10.18
CA PHE A 51 -6.66 6.75 -9.11
C PHE A 51 -8.01 6.34 -9.67
N ALA A 52 -8.55 5.21 -9.20
CA ALA A 52 -9.88 4.76 -9.62
C ALA A 52 -10.98 5.61 -8.96
N THR A 53 -10.78 6.01 -7.71
CA THR A 53 -11.73 6.79 -6.92
C THR A 53 -11.07 7.98 -6.24
N LYS A 54 -11.89 8.91 -5.74
CA LYS A 54 -11.39 10.03 -4.92
C LYS A 54 -10.88 9.53 -3.57
N GLU A 55 -11.47 8.47 -3.01
CA GLU A 55 -11.05 7.85 -1.77
C GLU A 55 -9.64 7.28 -1.90
N ASP A 56 -9.33 6.63 -3.03
CA ASP A 56 -7.95 6.18 -3.34
C ASP A 56 -6.98 7.36 -3.40
N ALA A 57 -7.39 8.48 -3.98
CA ALA A 57 -6.58 9.69 -4.05
C ALA A 57 -6.40 10.36 -2.67
N ILE A 58 -7.41 10.32 -1.80
CA ILE A 58 -7.32 10.85 -0.42
C ILE A 58 -6.34 10.01 0.40
N ILE A 59 -6.44 8.69 0.30
CA ILE A 59 -5.61 7.75 1.07
C ILE A 59 -4.19 7.69 0.51
N GLY A 60 -4.02 7.78 -0.82
CA GLY A 60 -2.73 7.79 -1.48
C GLY A 60 -2.02 6.45 -1.39
N PHE A 61 -2.75 5.37 -1.63
CA PHE A 61 -2.19 4.03 -1.61
C PHE A 61 -1.96 3.54 -3.04
N ARG A 62 -0.80 2.94 -3.26
CA ARG A 62 -0.40 2.28 -4.49
C ARG A 62 -0.71 0.79 -4.38
N THR A 63 -0.75 0.10 -5.51
CA THR A 63 -0.76 -1.37 -5.49
C THR A 63 0.47 -1.87 -4.73
N PRO A 64 0.31 -2.72 -3.70
CA PRO A 64 1.44 -3.28 -2.98
C PRO A 64 2.32 -4.10 -3.91
N SER A 65 3.62 -4.03 -3.67
CA SER A 65 4.61 -4.81 -4.40
C SER A 65 5.75 -5.22 -3.47
N LEU A 66 6.37 -6.36 -3.77
CA LEU A 66 7.59 -6.82 -3.11
C LEU A 66 8.73 -6.77 -4.12
N SER A 67 9.89 -6.29 -3.68
CA SER A 67 11.10 -6.39 -4.47
C SER A 67 11.65 -7.82 -4.42
N ALA A 68 12.48 -8.20 -5.39
CA ALA A 68 13.14 -9.50 -5.38
C ALA A 68 13.96 -9.68 -4.10
N GLU A 69 14.66 -8.63 -3.66
CA GLU A 69 15.47 -8.64 -2.45
C GLU A 69 14.64 -8.88 -1.18
N ALA A 70 13.42 -8.33 -1.11
CA ALA A 70 12.52 -8.56 0.02
C ALA A 70 12.03 -10.02 0.06
N VAL A 71 11.74 -10.60 -1.10
CA VAL A 71 11.34 -12.01 -1.21
C VAL A 71 12.51 -12.94 -0.87
N ASP A 72 13.71 -12.66 -1.34
CA ASP A 72 14.92 -13.45 -1.04
C ASP A 72 15.25 -13.38 0.45
N ALA A 73 15.21 -12.18 1.04
CA ALA A 73 15.40 -12.01 2.49
C ALA A 73 14.35 -12.77 3.31
N PHE A 74 13.12 -12.90 2.80
CA PHE A 74 12.09 -13.72 3.42
C PHE A 74 12.39 -15.22 3.31
N ARG A 75 12.84 -15.72 2.15
CA ARG A 75 13.05 -17.16 1.91
C ARG A 75 14.30 -17.72 2.58
N ILE A 76 15.43 -17.01 2.46
CA ILE A 76 16.75 -17.54 2.87
C ILE A 76 17.41 -16.68 3.94
N GLY A 77 16.67 -15.73 4.53
CA GLY A 77 17.17 -14.88 5.61
C GLY A 77 17.55 -15.70 6.86
N PRO A 78 18.55 -15.25 7.62
CA PRO A 78 19.04 -15.98 8.80
C PRO A 78 18.13 -15.87 10.03
N ALA A 79 17.11 -15.00 9.99
CA ALA A 79 16.18 -14.78 11.09
C ALA A 79 15.09 -15.86 11.13
N ASP A 80 14.38 -15.97 12.26
CA ASP A 80 13.24 -16.88 12.35
C ASP A 80 12.09 -16.47 11.42
N LEU A 81 11.14 -17.38 11.22
CA LEU A 81 10.02 -17.16 10.30
C LEU A 81 9.18 -15.93 10.69
N LEU A 82 8.94 -15.70 11.98
CA LEU A 82 8.14 -14.58 12.45
C LEU A 82 8.80 -13.25 12.08
N GLU A 83 10.09 -13.11 12.37
CA GLU A 83 10.83 -11.89 12.05
C GLU A 83 10.90 -11.66 10.53
N ARG A 84 11.16 -12.71 9.74
CA ARG A 84 11.15 -12.63 8.26
C ARG A 84 9.79 -12.18 7.74
N THR A 85 8.70 -12.74 8.26
CA THR A 85 7.32 -12.34 7.88
C THR A 85 7.04 -10.90 8.25
N VAL A 86 7.38 -10.46 9.46
CA VAL A 86 7.16 -9.07 9.88
C VAL A 86 7.90 -8.10 8.96
N ARG A 87 9.16 -8.37 8.64
CA ARG A 87 9.95 -7.56 7.70
C ARG A 87 9.32 -7.53 6.30
N LEU A 88 8.78 -8.67 5.84
CA LEU A 88 8.10 -8.76 4.54
C LEU A 88 6.81 -7.93 4.50
N ILE A 89 6.00 -7.97 5.56
CA ILE A 89 4.81 -7.13 5.71
C ILE A 89 5.18 -5.65 5.68
N PHE A 90 6.23 -5.25 6.42
CA PHE A 90 6.72 -3.86 6.40
C PHE A 90 7.21 -3.45 5.01
N ALA A 91 7.91 -4.32 4.28
CA ALA A 91 8.36 -4.05 2.92
C ALA A 91 7.17 -3.86 1.96
N ALA A 92 6.16 -4.74 2.02
CA ALA A 92 4.94 -4.60 1.24
C ALA A 92 4.19 -3.30 1.58
N PHE A 93 4.01 -2.99 2.86
CA PHE A 93 3.32 -1.77 3.30
C PHE A 93 4.06 -0.50 2.88
N SER A 94 5.40 -0.49 2.96
CA SER A 94 6.23 0.65 2.54
C SER A 94 6.18 0.90 1.02
N SER A 95 5.77 -0.10 0.22
CA SER A 95 5.57 0.08 -1.22
C SER A 95 4.23 0.76 -1.57
N VAL A 96 3.25 0.66 -0.67
CA VAL A 96 1.89 1.18 -0.85
C VAL A 96 1.86 2.69 -0.65
N THR A 97 2.57 3.21 0.36
CA THR A 97 2.54 4.63 0.68
C THR A 97 3.90 5.10 1.13
N LEU A 98 4.21 6.37 0.87
CA LEU A 98 5.48 6.95 1.28
C LEU A 98 5.36 7.42 2.74
N PRO A 99 6.43 7.33 3.55
CA PRO A 99 6.41 7.73 4.96
C PRO A 99 5.91 9.17 5.18
N GLU A 100 6.26 10.10 4.30
CA GLU A 100 5.81 11.50 4.33
C GLU A 100 4.29 11.67 4.13
N HIS A 101 3.63 10.65 3.57
CA HIS A 101 2.19 10.63 3.35
C HIS A 101 1.41 9.99 4.53
N VAL A 102 2.10 9.30 5.44
CA VAL A 102 1.54 8.69 6.65
C VAL A 102 1.63 9.67 7.82
N GLY A 103 0.82 10.73 7.76
CA GLY A 103 0.69 11.70 8.85
C GLY A 103 -0.47 11.33 9.80
N GLY A 104 -0.31 11.60 11.10
CA GLY A 104 -1.35 11.33 12.11
C GLY A 104 -2.71 11.96 11.79
N ARG A 105 -2.75 13.12 11.12
CA ARG A 105 -4.01 13.76 10.68
C ARG A 105 -4.76 12.95 9.63
N ARG A 106 -4.05 12.25 8.73
CA ARG A 106 -4.66 11.44 7.66
C ARG A 106 -5.18 10.11 8.20
N LEU A 107 -4.43 9.48 9.11
CA LEU A 107 -4.94 8.31 9.83
C LEU A 107 -6.22 8.65 10.61
N ALA A 108 -6.28 9.85 11.20
CA ALA A 108 -7.47 10.32 11.89
C ALA A 108 -8.67 10.57 10.94
N LEU A 109 -8.45 10.93 9.67
CA LEU A 109 -9.53 10.99 8.66
C LEU A 109 -10.07 9.59 8.37
N VAL A 110 -9.21 8.61 8.13
CA VAL A 110 -9.61 7.22 7.87
C VAL A 110 -10.46 6.67 9.01
N GLN A 111 -10.08 6.94 10.26
CA GLN A 111 -10.82 6.47 11.44
C GLN A 111 -12.20 7.14 11.61
N ARG A 112 -12.37 8.37 11.12
CA ARG A 112 -13.61 9.15 11.29
C ARG A 112 -14.62 8.94 10.16
N HIS A 113 -14.18 8.46 9.00
CA HIS A 113 -14.99 8.36 7.79
C HIS A 113 -15.08 6.91 7.31
N PRO A 114 -16.26 6.25 7.43
CA PRO A 114 -16.44 4.85 7.05
C PRO A 114 -16.03 4.52 5.62
N GLU A 115 -16.28 5.42 4.68
CA GLU A 115 -15.92 5.29 3.27
C GLU A 115 -14.39 5.20 3.08
N LEU A 116 -13.62 5.98 3.85
CA LEU A 116 -12.15 5.92 3.80
C LEU A 116 -11.62 4.66 4.51
N ARG A 117 -12.28 4.23 5.58
CA ARG A 117 -11.92 2.98 6.27
C ARG A 117 -12.10 1.77 5.36
N ALA A 118 -13.21 1.68 4.63
CA ALA A 118 -13.44 0.58 3.70
C ALA A 118 -12.35 0.50 2.61
N THR A 119 -11.96 1.64 2.04
CA THR A 119 -10.86 1.69 1.06
C THR A 119 -9.51 1.33 1.68
N PHE A 120 -9.24 1.79 2.91
CA PHE A 120 -8.02 1.40 3.64
C PHE A 120 -7.97 -0.11 3.90
N ASP A 121 -9.06 -0.70 4.37
CA ASP A 121 -9.16 -2.14 4.65
C ASP A 121 -8.94 -2.97 3.39
N ALA A 122 -9.47 -2.52 2.24
CA ALA A 122 -9.23 -3.17 0.95
C ALA A 122 -7.75 -3.19 0.56
N HIS A 123 -7.00 -2.14 0.88
CA HIS A 123 -5.56 -2.11 0.64
C HIS A 123 -4.77 -2.95 1.64
N VAL A 124 -5.18 -3.02 2.91
CA VAL A 124 -4.60 -3.94 3.90
C VAL A 124 -4.79 -5.38 3.42
N ALA A 125 -5.99 -5.72 2.95
CA ALA A 125 -6.27 -7.04 2.35
C ALA A 125 -5.40 -7.32 1.12
N ALA A 126 -5.09 -6.31 0.30
CA ALA A 126 -4.18 -6.47 -0.84
C ALA A 126 -2.73 -6.76 -0.40
N VAL A 127 -2.26 -6.17 0.70
CA VAL A 127 -0.95 -6.50 1.30
C VAL A 127 -0.95 -7.93 1.83
N GLU A 128 -2.02 -8.33 2.53
CA GLU A 128 -2.19 -9.70 3.02
C GLU A 128 -2.15 -10.71 1.87
N ALA A 129 -2.90 -10.45 0.80
CA ALA A 129 -2.94 -11.30 -0.39
C ALA A 129 -1.58 -11.46 -1.08
N LEU A 130 -0.68 -10.48 -0.92
CA LEU A 130 0.69 -10.54 -1.44
C LEU A 130 1.64 -11.36 -0.55
N VAL A 131 1.45 -11.32 0.78
CA VAL A 131 2.36 -11.95 1.76
C VAL A 131 1.92 -13.37 2.12
N ALA A 132 0.63 -13.61 2.30
CA ALA A 132 0.09 -14.87 2.80
C ALA A 132 0.51 -16.11 1.98
N PRO A 133 0.55 -16.06 0.62
CA PRO A 133 0.99 -17.21 -0.17
C PRO A 133 2.45 -17.59 0.09
N LEU A 134 3.33 -16.61 0.27
CA LEU A 134 4.76 -16.83 0.54
C LEU A 134 4.96 -17.48 1.91
N LEU A 135 4.21 -16.99 2.92
CA LEU A 135 4.23 -17.59 4.26
C LEU A 135 3.67 -19.01 4.26
N ALA A 136 2.57 -19.25 3.55
CA ALA A 136 1.96 -20.57 3.48
C ALA A 136 2.87 -21.61 2.79
N GLU A 137 3.63 -21.19 1.77
CA GLU A 137 4.64 -22.01 1.11
C GLU A 137 5.77 -22.39 2.08
N GLU A 138 6.36 -21.40 2.76
CA GLU A 138 7.46 -21.59 3.71
C GLU A 138 7.07 -22.50 4.90
N ILE A 139 5.86 -22.33 5.45
CA ILE A 139 5.34 -23.20 6.51
C ILE A 139 5.21 -24.64 6.01
N ARG A 140 4.72 -24.84 4.78
CA ARG A 140 4.54 -26.17 4.20
C ARG A 140 5.88 -26.87 4.00
N GLU A 141 6.88 -26.17 3.49
CA GLU A 141 8.23 -26.68 3.29
C GLU A 141 8.89 -27.08 4.62
N GLY A 142 8.81 -26.21 5.63
CA GLY A 142 9.30 -26.52 6.97
C GLY A 142 8.65 -27.77 7.56
N LEU A 143 7.33 -27.90 7.45
CA LEU A 143 6.59 -29.08 7.93
C LEU A 143 6.94 -30.37 7.17
N SER A 144 7.26 -30.30 5.87
CA SER A 144 7.77 -31.46 5.13
C SER A 144 9.15 -31.89 5.63
N THR A 145 10.05 -30.95 5.92
CA THR A 145 11.37 -31.26 6.50
C THR A 145 11.26 -31.97 7.84
N PHE A 146 10.33 -31.56 8.72
CA PHE A 146 10.11 -32.24 10.00
C PHE A 146 9.56 -33.67 9.85
N ARG A 147 8.74 -33.91 8.81
CA ARG A 147 8.19 -35.24 8.50
C ARG A 147 9.26 -36.17 7.96
N ASP A 148 10.13 -35.68 7.08
CA ASP A 148 11.21 -36.46 6.46
C ASP A 148 12.32 -36.82 7.46
N LEU A 149 12.50 -36.03 8.52
CA LEU A 149 13.43 -36.31 9.62
C LEU A 149 12.87 -37.28 10.68
N GLY A 150 11.62 -37.75 10.55
CA GLY A 150 11.01 -38.70 11.49
C GLY A 150 10.67 -38.12 12.88
N ILE A 151 10.57 -36.79 13.00
CA ILE A 151 10.39 -36.09 14.29
C ILE A 151 8.91 -35.81 14.59
N ALA A 152 8.02 -35.86 13.59
CA ALA A 152 6.58 -35.72 13.77
C ALA A 152 5.89 -37.09 13.75
N ARG A 153 5.16 -37.43 14.83
CA ARG A 153 4.29 -38.61 14.92
C ARG A 153 2.83 -38.24 14.71
#